data_AF-A0A565BFM9-F1
#
_entry.id   AF-A0A565BFM9-F1
#
_cell.length_a   1.000
_cell.length_b   1.000
_cell.length_c   1.000
_cell.angle_alpha   90.00
_cell.angle_beta   90.00
_cell.angle_gamma   90.00
#
_symmetry.space_group_name_H-M   'P 1'
#
loop_
_entity.id
_entity.type
_entity.pdbx_description
1 polymer ?
#
loop_
_entity_poly.entity_id
_entity_poly.type
_entity_poly.pdbx_seq_one_letter_code
_entity_poly.pdbx_strand_id
1 'polypeptide(L)'
;MEDDLMSLYSASFIASLLSSEPGNVMKGVGGIGLGAAEALYVASCYGCGLFRINLKVVVGLNGWLPDSRSLQNNMVFSSGNANRAASLPILLTHGTFLDNHGTSLNAMYREYKLNEVCEWLSQNLQL
;
A
#
# COMPACT_ATOMS: atom_id res chain seq x y z
N MET A 1 2.47 -17.30 4.12
CA MET A 1 1.16 -17.99 4.26
C MET A 1 0.44 -17.52 5.53
N GLU A 2 1.01 -17.71 6.73
CA GLU A 2 0.42 -17.12 7.97
C GLU A 2 0.36 -15.58 7.93
N ASP A 3 1.45 -14.92 7.52
CA ASP A 3 1.53 -13.45 7.48
C ASP A 3 0.55 -12.84 6.46
N ASP A 4 0.31 -13.54 5.34
CA ASP A 4 -0.62 -13.10 4.29
C ASP A 4 -2.08 -13.21 4.79
N LEU A 5 -2.39 -14.25 5.56
CA LEU A 5 -3.71 -14.45 6.16
C LEU A 5 -4.01 -13.38 7.21
N MET A 6 -3.02 -13.06 8.06
CA MET A 6 -3.14 -12.01 9.07
C MET A 6 -3.29 -10.62 8.45
N SER A 7 -2.56 -10.35 7.36
CA SER A 7 -2.69 -9.09 6.61
C SER A 7 -4.07 -8.98 5.95
N LEU A 8 -4.60 -10.07 5.40
CA LEU A 8 -5.95 -10.10 4.82
C LEU A 8 -7.03 -9.88 5.88
N TYR A 9 -6.91 -10.50 7.06
CA TYR A 9 -7.86 -10.29 8.15
C TYR A 9 -7.87 -8.83 8.61
N SER A 10 -6.68 -8.26 8.86
CA SER A 10 -6.51 -6.86 9.26
C SER A 10 -7.07 -5.90 8.21
N ALA A 11 -6.78 -6.14 6.93
CA ALA A 11 -7.28 -5.32 5.85
C ALA A 11 -8.80 -5.40 5.68
N SER A 12 -9.39 -6.59 5.85
CA SER A 12 -10.84 -6.78 5.81
C SER A 12 -11.56 -6.06 6.97
N PHE A 13 -10.92 -6.04 8.15
CA PHE A 13 -11.42 -5.33 9.31
C PHE A 13 -11.39 -3.81 9.09
N ILE A 14 -10.27 -3.27 8.59
CA ILE A 14 -10.15 -1.85 8.23
C ILE A 14 -11.20 -1.46 7.18
N ALA A 15 -11.39 -2.28 6.15
CA ALA A 15 -12.39 -2.04 5.12
C ALA A 15 -13.82 -2.03 5.72
N SER A 16 -14.13 -2.95 6.63
CA SER A 16 -15.41 -3.00 7.32
C SER A 16 -15.65 -1.76 8.18
N LEU A 17 -14.64 -1.32 8.93
CA LEU A 17 -14.69 -0.08 9.71
C LEU A 17 -15.02 1.11 8.81
N LEU A 18 -14.29 1.28 7.71
CA LEU A 18 -14.53 2.39 6.77
C LEU A 18 -15.84 2.26 6.00
N SER A 19 -16.40 1.06 5.85
CA SER A 19 -17.69 0.85 5.19
C SER A 19 -18.86 1.39 6.00
N SER A 20 -18.70 1.51 7.32
CA SER A 20 -19.72 2.09 8.21
C SER A 20 -19.88 3.59 8.05
N GLU A 21 -18.89 4.26 7.45
CA GLU A 21 -18.91 5.69 7.23
C GLU A 21 -19.91 6.09 6.11
N PRO A 22 -20.68 7.17 6.29
CA PRO A 22 -21.58 7.72 5.27
C PRO A 22 -20.89 8.00 3.93
N GLY A 23 -21.65 7.96 2.83
CA GLY A 23 -21.11 8.10 1.47
C GLY A 23 -20.48 9.46 1.15
N ASN A 24 -20.81 10.50 1.92
CA ASN A 24 -20.25 11.85 1.81
C ASN A 24 -18.94 12.04 2.60
N VAL A 25 -18.49 11.03 3.35
CA VAL A 25 -17.23 11.08 4.09
C VAL A 25 -16.09 10.59 3.21
N MET A 26 -15.01 11.38 3.15
CA MET A 26 -13.76 10.95 2.52
C MET A 26 -13.05 9.94 3.41
N LYS A 27 -12.65 8.80 2.83
CA LYS A 27 -12.06 7.67 3.54
C LYS A 27 -10.59 7.57 3.15
N GLY A 28 -9.71 7.46 4.14
CA GLY A 28 -8.28 7.29 3.92
C GLY A 28 -7.70 6.27 4.90
N VAL A 29 -6.56 5.69 4.54
CA VAL A 29 -5.81 4.79 5.41
C VAL A 29 -4.35 5.23 5.45
N GLY A 30 -3.70 5.05 6.59
CA GLY A 30 -2.28 5.33 6.67
C GLY A 30 -1.63 4.75 7.91
N GLY A 31 -0.29 4.77 7.94
CA GLY A 31 0.46 4.25 9.06
C GLY A 31 1.96 4.49 8.98
N ILE A 32 2.68 3.96 9.97
CA ILE A 32 4.14 4.02 10.10
C ILE A 32 4.69 2.59 10.24
N GLY A 33 5.80 2.26 9.59
CA GLY A 33 6.43 0.93 9.72
C GLY A 33 5.53 -0.19 9.23
N LEU A 34 5.21 -1.14 10.12
CA LEU A 34 4.25 -2.21 9.84
C LEU A 34 2.85 -1.66 9.53
N GLY A 35 2.43 -0.58 10.16
CA GLY A 35 1.13 0.06 9.87
C GLY A 35 1.09 0.70 8.48
N ALA A 36 2.23 1.20 7.99
CA ALA A 36 2.34 1.67 6.61
C ALA A 36 2.24 0.50 5.62
N ALA A 37 2.81 -0.65 5.96
CA ALA A 37 2.69 -1.86 5.16
C ALA A 37 1.23 -2.35 5.05
N GLU A 38 0.49 -2.30 6.15
CA GLU A 38 -0.93 -2.62 6.14
C GLU A 38 -1.78 -1.62 5.36
N ALA A 39 -1.51 -0.32 5.49
CA ALA A 39 -2.21 0.70 4.70
C ALA A 39 -2.04 0.48 3.19
N LEU A 40 -0.82 0.12 2.76
CA LEU A 40 -0.52 -0.23 1.37
C LEU A 40 -1.18 -1.55 0.95
N TYR A 41 -1.28 -2.52 1.84
CA TYR A 41 -1.97 -3.78 1.57
C TYR A 41 -3.49 -3.57 1.41
N VAL A 42 -4.12 -2.75 2.25
CA VAL A 42 -5.52 -2.32 2.07
C VAL A 42 -5.73 -1.63 0.73
N ALA A 43 -4.83 -0.72 0.36
CA ALA A 43 -4.87 -0.02 -0.93
C ALA A 43 -4.79 -1.00 -2.12
N SER A 44 -3.96 -2.03 -1.98
CA SER A 44 -3.78 -3.09 -2.96
C SER A 44 -5.04 -3.93 -3.12
N CYS A 45 -5.67 -4.34 -2.01
CA CYS A 45 -6.96 -5.04 -2.03
C CYS A 45 -8.09 -4.18 -2.62
N TYR A 46 -8.09 -2.87 -2.34
CA TYR A 46 -9.02 -1.92 -2.97
C TYR A 46 -8.79 -1.84 -4.48
N GLY A 47 -7.55 -1.68 -4.94
CA GLY A 47 -7.18 -1.67 -6.35
C GLY A 47 -7.61 -2.96 -7.07
N CYS A 48 -7.38 -4.11 -6.44
CA CYS A 48 -7.84 -5.43 -6.90
C CYS A 48 -9.37 -5.64 -6.83
N GLY A 49 -10.13 -4.69 -6.30
CA GLY A 49 -11.58 -4.76 -6.19
C GLY A 49 -12.11 -5.72 -5.12
N LEU A 50 -11.25 -6.19 -4.20
CA LEU A 50 -11.63 -7.06 -3.09
C LEU A 50 -12.47 -6.31 -2.05
N PHE A 51 -12.26 -5.00 -1.91
CA PHE A 51 -12.99 -4.16 -0.97
C PHE A 51 -13.82 -3.10 -1.68
N ARG A 52 -15.10 -2.97 -1.29
CA ARG A 52 -16.03 -1.96 -1.79
C ARG A 52 -16.02 -0.70 -0.92
N ILE A 53 -14.84 -0.19 -0.63
CA ILE A 53 -14.65 1.07 0.12
C ILE A 53 -14.22 2.18 -0.86
N ASN A 54 -14.87 3.35 -0.82
CA ASN A 54 -14.47 4.48 -1.68
C ASN A 54 -13.25 5.18 -1.08
N LEU A 55 -12.09 4.55 -1.20
CA LEU A 55 -10.84 5.06 -0.66
C LEU A 55 -10.35 6.26 -1.48
N LYS A 56 -9.94 7.34 -0.80
CA LYS A 56 -9.55 8.61 -1.41
C LYS A 56 -8.08 8.96 -1.24
N VAL A 57 -7.40 8.37 -0.26
CA VAL A 57 -5.98 8.64 0.00
C VAL A 57 -5.35 7.52 0.82
N VAL A 58 -4.07 7.26 0.56
CA VAL A 58 -3.23 6.33 1.32
C VAL A 58 -1.93 7.02 1.73
N VAL A 59 -1.52 6.86 2.99
CA VAL A 59 -0.25 7.43 3.49
C VAL A 59 0.59 6.36 4.20
N GLY A 60 1.78 6.08 3.69
CA GLY A 60 2.76 5.21 4.32
C GLY A 60 4.02 5.98 4.72
N LEU A 61 4.43 5.89 5.98
CA LEU A 61 5.70 6.43 6.45
C LEU A 61 6.62 5.27 6.87
N ASN A 62 7.81 5.19 6.29
CA ASN A 62 8.84 4.20 6.65
C ASN A 62 8.33 2.75 6.60
N GLY A 63 7.52 2.40 5.60
CA GLY A 63 6.91 1.08 5.42
C GLY A 63 7.34 0.38 4.13
N TRP A 64 6.82 -0.84 3.92
CA TRP A 64 7.05 -1.65 2.72
C TRP A 64 5.71 -2.16 2.17
N LEU A 65 5.63 -2.49 0.88
CA LEU A 65 4.44 -3.14 0.32
C LEU A 65 4.53 -4.66 0.53
N PRO A 66 3.60 -5.29 1.29
CA PRO A 66 3.56 -6.75 1.41
C PRO A 66 3.22 -7.41 0.07
N ASP A 67 3.82 -8.57 -0.19
CA ASP A 67 3.54 -9.44 -1.34
C ASP A 67 3.40 -8.75 -2.72
N SER A 68 4.32 -7.83 -3.02
CA SER A 68 4.28 -7.02 -4.25
C SER A 68 4.26 -7.81 -5.56
N ARG A 69 4.80 -9.05 -5.59
CA ARG A 69 4.81 -9.90 -6.80
C ARG A 69 3.43 -10.44 -7.13
N SER A 70 2.70 -10.94 -6.13
CA SER A 70 1.34 -11.45 -6.35
C SER A 70 0.38 -10.32 -6.69
N LEU A 71 0.62 -9.12 -6.16
CA LEU A 71 -0.16 -7.94 -6.49
C LEU A 71 -0.08 -7.56 -7.97
N GLN A 72 1.13 -7.55 -8.55
CA GLN A 72 1.32 -7.26 -9.98
C GLN A 72 0.51 -8.24 -10.84
N ASN A 73 0.55 -9.53 -10.51
CA ASN A 73 -0.23 -10.53 -11.23
C ASN A 73 -1.74 -10.23 -11.12
N ASN A 74 -2.26 -9.98 -9.93
CA ASN A 74 -3.70 -9.73 -9.72
C ASN A 74 -4.22 -8.45 -10.39
N MET A 75 -3.39 -7.40 -10.53
CA MET A 75 -3.80 -6.17 -11.21
C MET A 75 -3.82 -6.29 -12.74
N VAL A 76 -2.95 -7.12 -13.33
CA VAL A 76 -2.86 -7.31 -14.79
C VAL A 76 -4.09 -8.06 -15.35
N PHE A 77 -4.74 -8.91 -14.56
CA PHE A 77 -5.85 -9.76 -15.03
C PHE A 77 -7.23 -9.09 -15.06
N SER A 78 -7.37 -7.83 -14.63
CA SER A 78 -8.68 -7.14 -14.58
C SER A 78 -8.59 -5.65 -14.93
N SER A 79 -9.18 -5.25 -16.06
CA SER A 79 -9.17 -3.87 -16.56
C SER A 79 -9.83 -2.86 -15.61
N GLY A 80 -10.85 -3.28 -14.83
CA GLY A 80 -11.50 -2.44 -13.83
C GLY A 80 -10.68 -2.21 -12.56
N ASN A 81 -9.67 -3.05 -12.31
CA ASN A 81 -8.80 -2.96 -11.15
C ASN A 81 -7.65 -1.99 -11.39
N ALA A 82 -7.07 -2.01 -12.60
CA ALA A 82 -6.04 -1.07 -13.02
C ALA A 82 -6.50 0.40 -12.92
N ASN A 83 -7.74 0.71 -13.31
CA ASN A 83 -8.27 2.08 -13.23
C ASN A 83 -8.47 2.58 -11.78
N ARG A 84 -8.88 1.70 -10.86
CA ARG A 84 -9.03 2.04 -9.43
C ARG A 84 -7.68 2.21 -8.76
N ALA A 85 -6.72 1.36 -9.09
CA ALA A 85 -5.34 1.54 -8.67
C ALA A 85 -4.83 2.88 -9.18
N ALA A 86 -4.91 3.14 -10.49
CA ALA A 86 -4.44 4.37 -11.15
C ALA A 86 -4.94 5.67 -10.52
N SER A 87 -6.20 5.70 -10.09
CA SER A 87 -6.84 6.92 -9.57
C SER A 87 -6.66 7.14 -8.07
N LEU A 88 -5.98 6.25 -7.35
CA LEU A 88 -5.82 6.34 -5.89
C LEU A 88 -4.54 7.10 -5.51
N PRO A 89 -4.63 8.30 -4.88
CA PRO A 89 -3.46 9.01 -4.39
C PRO A 89 -2.75 8.24 -3.27
N ILE A 90 -1.45 7.98 -3.45
CA ILE A 90 -0.59 7.31 -2.47
C ILE A 90 0.61 8.21 -2.15
N LEU A 91 0.78 8.56 -0.87
CA LEU A 91 1.99 9.20 -0.36
C LEU A 91 2.82 8.15 0.39
N LEU A 92 4.03 7.86 -0.08
CA LEU A 92 4.99 7.00 0.61
C LEU A 92 6.28 7.78 0.88
N THR A 93 6.70 7.86 2.14
CA THR A 93 7.97 8.52 2.50
C THR A 93 8.84 7.58 3.32
N HIS A 94 10.16 7.68 3.17
CA HIS A 94 11.12 6.91 3.96
C HIS A 94 12.26 7.81 4.44
N GLY A 95 12.80 7.54 5.64
CA GLY A 95 13.96 8.25 6.13
C GLY A 95 15.24 7.79 5.42
N THR A 96 16.08 8.72 4.98
CA THR A 96 17.45 8.46 4.55
C THR A 96 18.40 8.83 5.67
N PHE A 97 18.48 7.98 6.71
CA PHE A 97 19.46 8.21 7.76
C PHE A 97 20.84 7.70 7.29
N LEU A 98 21.74 8.62 6.99
CA LEU A 98 23.15 8.34 6.78
C LEU A 98 23.84 8.33 8.14
N ASP A 99 24.47 7.23 8.54
CA ASP A 99 25.35 7.26 9.70
C ASP A 99 26.66 8.01 9.39
N ASN A 100 27.43 8.35 10.43
CA ASN A 100 28.69 9.10 10.32
C ASN A 100 29.82 8.33 9.60
N HIS A 101 29.57 7.09 9.17
CA HIS A 101 30.50 6.24 8.44
C HIS A 101 30.08 6.03 6.97
N GLY A 102 29.01 6.69 6.51
CA GLY A 102 28.50 6.55 5.14
C GLY A 102 27.73 5.25 4.91
N THR A 103 27.42 4.51 5.97
CA THR A 103 26.55 3.34 5.93
C THR A 103 25.12 3.76 6.28
N SER A 104 24.20 3.52 5.37
CA SER A 104 22.79 3.73 5.67
C SER A 104 22.33 2.68 6.69
N LEU A 105 21.72 3.09 7.80
CA LEU A 105 21.03 2.17 8.72
C LEU A 105 19.88 1.42 8.00
N ASN A 106 19.46 1.88 6.81
CA ASN A 106 18.56 1.16 5.91
C ASN A 106 19.19 -0.14 5.36
N ALA A 107 20.49 -0.40 5.56
CA ALA A 107 21.08 -1.71 5.27
C ALA A 107 20.48 -2.83 6.15
N MET A 108 19.93 -2.50 7.33
CA MET A 108 19.27 -3.47 8.21
C MET A 108 17.79 -3.69 7.85
N TYR A 109 17.10 -2.64 7.35
CA TYR A 109 15.79 -2.75 6.69
C TYR A 109 15.99 -2.90 5.18
N ARG A 110 16.51 -4.06 4.80
CA ARG A 110 16.71 -4.53 3.42
C ARG A 110 15.86 -3.75 2.40
N GLU A 111 16.58 -3.00 1.59
CA GLU A 111 16.24 -2.31 0.34
C GLU A 111 15.67 -3.25 -0.75
N TYR A 112 14.88 -4.25 -0.37
CA TYR A 112 14.22 -5.15 -1.29
C TYR A 112 12.86 -4.55 -1.67
N LYS A 113 12.82 -4.04 -2.90
CA LYS A 113 11.62 -3.81 -3.74
C LYS A 113 10.78 -2.56 -3.50
N LEU A 114 11.10 -1.68 -2.55
CA LEU A 114 10.36 -0.42 -2.44
C LEU A 114 10.53 0.46 -3.68
N ASN A 115 11.74 0.50 -4.27
CA ASN A 115 12.00 1.24 -5.50
C ASN A 115 11.22 0.66 -6.69
N GLU A 116 11.17 -0.66 -6.86
CA GLU A 116 10.39 -1.30 -7.93
C GLU A 116 8.88 -1.07 -7.77
N VAL A 117 8.38 -1.08 -6.53
CA VAL A 117 6.97 -0.78 -6.23
C VAL A 117 6.68 0.70 -6.45
N CYS A 118 7.55 1.60 -5.99
CA CYS A 118 7.40 3.04 -6.22
C CYS A 118 7.51 3.39 -7.70
N GLU A 119 8.41 2.76 -8.45
CA GLU A 119 8.53 2.90 -9.90
C GLU A 119 7.30 2.35 -10.60
N TRP A 120 6.82 1.16 -10.23
CA TRP A 120 5.60 0.60 -10.80
C TRP A 120 4.37 1.47 -10.50
N LEU A 121 4.23 1.94 -9.26
CA LEU A 121 3.16 2.85 -8.85
C LEU A 121 3.28 4.17 -9.62
N SER A 122 4.47 4.75 -9.76
CA SER A 122 4.67 6.00 -10.50
C SER A 122 4.41 5.84 -12.01
N GLN A 123 4.80 4.69 -12.60
CA GLN A 123 4.61 4.40 -14.03
C GLN A 123 3.18 4.01 -14.39
N ASN A 124 2.41 3.40 -13.47
CA ASN A 124 1.07 2.88 -13.75
C ASN A 124 -0.06 3.68 -13.08
N LEU A 125 0.23 4.53 -12.10
CA LEU A 125 -0.75 5.45 -11.50
C LEU A 125 -0.70 6.88 -12.02
N GLN A 126 0.21 7.26 -12.92
CA GLN A 126 0.38 8.67 -13.34
C GLN A 126 0.43 9.62 -12.13
N LEU A 127 1.54 9.59 -11.40
CA LEU A 127 1.95 10.73 -10.57
C LEU A 127 2.60 11.80 -11.44
#